data_AF-A0A529R2N9-F1
#
_entry.id   AF-A0A529R2N9-F1
#
_cell.length_a   1.000
_cell.length_b   1.000
_cell.length_c   1.000
_cell.angle_alpha   90.00
_cell.angle_beta   90.00
_cell.angle_gamma   90.00
#
_symmetry.space_group_name_H-M   'P 1'
#
loop_
_entity.id
_entity.type
_entity.pdbx_description
1 polymer ?
#
loop_
_entity_poly.entity_id
_entity_poly.type
_entity_poly.pdbx_seq_one_letter_code
_entity_poly.pdbx_strand_id
1 'polypeptide(L)'
;MPRIIKHPEIRREELLDHAQALFLTHGYDKASLNDVIAAAGVSKGAFYHYFASKETLLEALAERFARQALAGVQKILDDPGLDPLGRLNALLAQSRQAKVET
;
A
#
# COMPACT_ATOMS: atom_id res chain seq x y z
N MET A 1 24.45 -18.68 -4.07
CA MET A 1 23.14 -18.75 -3.38
C MET A 1 22.06 -18.94 -4.44
N PRO A 2 21.12 -19.89 -4.28
CA PRO A 2 20.07 -20.11 -5.29
C PRO A 2 19.10 -18.93 -5.30
N ARG A 3 18.73 -18.45 -6.50
CA ARG A 3 17.82 -17.32 -6.69
C ARG A 3 16.39 -17.78 -6.38
N ILE A 4 15.85 -17.42 -5.22
CA ILE A 4 14.47 -17.74 -4.84
C ILE A 4 13.51 -16.92 -5.72
N ILE A 5 12.78 -17.61 -6.59
CA ILE A 5 11.75 -17.00 -7.44
C ILE A 5 10.46 -16.94 -6.63
N LYS A 6 10.19 -15.78 -6.02
CA LYS A 6 8.88 -15.49 -5.41
C LYS A 6 7.83 -15.32 -6.50
N HIS A 7 6.57 -15.65 -6.18
CA HIS A 7 5.44 -15.36 -7.07
C HIS A 7 5.40 -13.86 -7.42
N PRO A 8 5.02 -13.51 -8.67
CA PRO A 8 5.03 -12.12 -9.13
C PRO A 8 4.28 -11.16 -8.20
N GLU A 9 3.13 -11.57 -7.68
CA GLU A 9 2.29 -10.77 -6.78
C GLU A 9 2.96 -10.47 -5.44
N ILE A 10 3.63 -11.46 -4.84
CA ILE A 10 4.35 -11.30 -3.57
C ILE A 10 5.45 -10.24 -3.72
N ARG A 11 6.19 -10.30 -4.84
CA ARG A 11 7.26 -9.35 -5.12
C ARG A 11 6.72 -7.96 -5.39
N ARG A 12 5.58 -7.84 -6.07
CA ARG A 12 4.91 -6.55 -6.29
C ARG A 12 4.52 -5.89 -4.98
N GLU A 13 3.95 -6.64 -4.04
CA GLU A 13 3.58 -6.10 -2.72
C GLU A 13 4.80 -5.70 -1.88
N GLU A 14 5.90 -6.47 -1.91
CA GLU A 14 7.16 -6.09 -1.24
C GLU A 14 7.70 -4.75 -1.76
N LEU A 15 7.65 -4.53 -3.08
CA LEU A 15 8.06 -3.25 -3.69
C LEU A 15 7.18 -2.10 -3.22
N LEU A 16 5.86 -2.32 -3.08
CA LEU A 16 4.94 -1.31 -2.56
C LEU A 16 5.21 -1.00 -1.08
N ASP A 17 5.58 -2.00 -0.26
CA ASP A 17 5.94 -1.77 1.14
C ASP A 17 7.17 -0.88 1.29
N HIS A 18 8.23 -1.15 0.51
CA HIS A 18 9.42 -0.31 0.49
C HIS A 18 9.13 1.11 -0.01
N ALA A 19 8.30 1.22 -1.05
CA ALA A 19 7.89 2.52 -1.59
C ALA A 19 7.10 3.35 -0.58
N GLN A 20 6.12 2.72 0.10
CA GLN A 20 5.33 3.36 1.13
C GLN A 20 6.21 3.88 2.27
N ALA A 21 7.11 3.04 2.79
CA ALA A 21 8.00 3.44 3.88
C ALA A 21 8.88 4.64 3.49
N LEU A 22 9.42 4.64 2.26
CA LEU A 22 10.23 5.74 1.76
C LEU A 22 9.42 7.02 1.57
N PHE A 23 8.22 6.94 0.99
CA PHE A 23 7.35 8.09 0.78
C PHE A 23 6.88 8.72 2.10
N LEU A 24 6.56 7.91 3.11
CA LEU A 24 6.19 8.41 4.44
C LEU A 24 7.37 9.04 5.18
N THR A 25 8.57 8.49 5.04
CA THR A 25 9.74 8.97 5.78
C THR A 25 10.39 10.20 5.16
N HIS A 26 10.48 10.26 3.83
CA HIS A 26 11.23 11.30 3.11
C HIS A 26 10.32 12.27 2.35
N GLY A 27 9.02 12.00 2.28
CA GLY A 27 8.09 12.67 1.39
C GLY A 27 8.19 12.13 -0.05
N TYR A 28 7.11 12.31 -0.81
CA TYR A 28 7.04 11.84 -2.20
C TYR A 28 8.19 12.40 -3.03
N ASP A 29 8.37 13.72 -3.09
CA ASP A 29 9.32 14.36 -4.01
C ASP A 29 10.78 13.93 -3.81
N LYS A 30 11.21 13.74 -2.56
CA LYS A 30 12.61 13.41 -2.24
C LYS A 30 12.95 11.94 -2.45
N ALA A 31 11.97 11.04 -2.40
CA ALA A 31 12.21 9.62 -2.66
C ALA A 31 12.39 9.34 -4.15
N SER A 32 13.34 8.48 -4.53
CA SER A 32 13.55 8.06 -5.92
C SER A 32 13.23 6.58 -6.13
N LEU A 33 12.98 6.19 -7.39
CA LEU A 33 12.84 4.78 -7.75
C LEU A 33 14.11 3.97 -7.42
N ASN A 34 15.29 4.59 -7.50
CA ASN A 34 16.54 3.92 -7.15
C ASN A 34 16.62 3.61 -5.65
N ASP A 35 16.05 4.46 -4.78
CA ASP A 35 16.00 4.20 -3.34
C ASP A 35 15.10 2.99 -3.04
N VAL A 36 13.95 2.89 -3.72
CA VAL A 36 13.06 1.72 -3.61
C VAL A 36 13.75 0.45 -4.09
N ILE A 37 14.44 0.52 -5.23
CA ILE A 37 15.19 -0.61 -5.81
C ILE A 37 16.29 -1.08 -4.87
N ALA A 38 17.04 -0.15 -4.29
CA ALA A 38 18.09 -0.43 -3.33
C ALA A 38 17.53 -1.03 -2.04
N ALA A 39 16.46 -0.44 -1.48
CA ALA A 39 15.81 -0.91 -0.27
C ALA A 39 15.21 -2.33 -0.44
N ALA A 40 14.64 -2.62 -1.61
CA ALA A 40 14.07 -3.92 -1.92
C ALA A 40 15.10 -4.99 -2.34
N GLY A 41 16.37 -4.60 -2.55
CA GLY A 41 17.44 -5.52 -2.96
C GLY A 41 17.18 -6.19 -4.32
N VAL A 42 16.46 -5.53 -5.22
CA VAL A 42 16.15 -6.06 -6.57
C VAL A 42 17.00 -5.39 -7.64
N SER A 43 17.10 -6.02 -8.82
CA SER A 43 17.73 -5.35 -9.97
C SER A 43 16.78 -4.32 -10.59
N LYS A 44 17.34 -3.29 -11.26
CA LYS A 44 16.55 -2.31 -12.02
C LYS A 44 15.59 -2.95 -13.01
N GLY A 45 16.07 -3.90 -13.82
CA GLY A 45 15.22 -4.60 -14.79
C GLY A 45 14.08 -5.39 -14.14
N ALA A 46 14.30 -5.97 -12.95
CA ALA A 46 13.25 -6.66 -12.21
C ALA A 46 12.22 -5.66 -11.65
N PHE A 47 12.64 -4.48 -11.19
CA PHE A 47 11.73 -3.44 -10.73
C PHE A 47 10.87 -2.86 -11.87
N TYR A 48 11.49 -2.50 -12.99
CA TYR A 48 10.80 -1.91 -14.15
C TYR A 48 9.84 -2.88 -14.85
N HIS A 49 9.89 -4.18 -14.53
CA HIS A 49 8.85 -5.13 -14.93
C HIS A 49 7.51 -4.86 -14.23
N TYR A 50 7.52 -4.28 -13.01
CA TYR A 50 6.33 -3.99 -12.22
C TYR A 50 5.88 -2.52 -12.32
N PHE A 51 6.83 -1.59 -12.28
CA PHE A 51 6.53 -0.15 -12.23
C PHE A 51 7.42 0.61 -13.21
N ALA A 52 6.79 1.25 -14.20
CA ALA A 52 7.49 2.00 -15.24
C ALA A 52 7.96 3.36 -14.75
N SER A 53 7.24 3.96 -13.79
CA SER A 53 7.53 5.28 -13.24
C SER A 53 7.14 5.40 -11.77
N LYS A 54 7.55 6.52 -11.15
CA LYS A 54 7.21 6.85 -9.76
C LYS A 54 5.71 7.12 -9.59
N GLU A 55 5.07 7.65 -10.62
CA GLU A 55 3.63 7.85 -10.71
C GLU A 55 2.90 6.50 -10.72
N THR A 56 3.32 5.54 -11.58
CA THR A 56 2.68 4.21 -11.60
C THR A 56 2.82 3.46 -10.27
N LEU A 57 3.90 3.72 -9.53
CA LEU A 57 4.11 3.20 -8.19
C LEU A 57 3.17 3.86 -7.17
N LEU A 58 2.97 5.19 -7.26
CA LEU A 58 2.03 5.93 -6.43
C LEU A 58 0.58 5.51 -6.69
N GLU A 59 0.19 5.35 -7.96
CA GLU A 59 -1.14 4.87 -8.35
C GLU A 59 -1.41 3.50 -7.74
N ALA A 60 -0.45 2.58 -7.83
CA ALA A 60 -0.58 1.25 -7.23
C ALA A 60 -0.69 1.28 -5.70
N LEU A 61 0.01 2.22 -5.03
CA LEU A 61 -0.16 2.45 -3.60
C LEU A 61 -1.55 3.00 -3.26
N ALA A 62 -2.03 3.98 -4.03
CA ALA A 62 -3.35 4.56 -3.84
C ALA A 62 -4.46 3.49 -4.00
N GLU A 63 -4.34 2.64 -5.03
CA GLU A 63 -5.25 1.50 -5.20
C GLU A 63 -5.19 0.52 -4.03
N ARG A 64 -3.98 0.22 -3.52
CA ARG A 64 -3.81 -0.66 -2.37
C ARG A 64 -4.51 -0.10 -1.14
N PHE A 65 -4.35 1.19 -0.86
CA PHE A 65 -5.04 1.85 0.24
C PHE A 65 -6.55 1.86 0.04
N ALA A 66 -7.05 2.12 -1.16
CA ALA A 66 -8.47 2.06 -1.46
C ALA A 66 -9.05 0.65 -1.19
N ARG A 67 -8.34 -0.41 -1.63
CA ARG A 67 -8.74 -1.80 -1.36
C ARG A 67 -8.75 -2.10 0.14
N GLN A 68 -7.73 -1.67 0.88
CA GLN A 68 -7.65 -1.87 2.33
C GLN A 68 -8.75 -1.11 3.09
N ALA A 69 -9.03 0.14 2.69
CA ALA A 69 -10.09 0.94 3.27
C ALA A 69 -11.46 0.28 3.04
N LEU A 70 -11.74 -0.16 1.81
CA LEU A 70 -12.98 -0.86 1.50
C LEU A 70 -13.13 -2.17 2.27
N ALA A 71 -12.04 -2.94 2.41
CA ALA A 71 -12.05 -4.16 3.22
C ALA A 71 -12.32 -3.86 4.71
N GLY A 72 -11.82 -2.73 5.22
CA GLY A 72 -12.12 -2.25 6.58
C GLY A 72 -13.59 -1.89 6.76
N VAL A 73 -14.18 -1.20 5.79
CA VAL A 73 -15.62 -0.86 5.76
C VAL A 73 -16.47 -2.14 5.75
N GLN A 74 -16.14 -3.09 4.88
CA GLN A 74 -16.88 -4.34 4.74
C GLN A 74 -16.89 -5.14 6.06
N LYS A 75 -15.75 -5.21 6.76
CA LYS A 75 -15.67 -5.86 8.08
C LYS A 75 -16.62 -5.27 9.11
N ILE A 76 -16.79 -3.94 9.12
CA ILE A 76 -17.71 -3.26 10.03
C ILE A 76 -19.17 -3.56 9.65
N LEU A 77 -19.48 -3.55 8.36
CA LEU A 77 -20.82 -3.83 7.85
C LEU A 77 -21.27 -5.27 8.12
N ASP A 78 -20.33 -6.21 8.08
CA ASP A 78 -20.59 -7.62 8.31
C ASP A 78 -20.53 -8.02 9.79
N ASP A 79 -20.22 -7.09 10.70
CA ASP A 79 -20.12 -7.37 12.13
C ASP A 79 -21.50 -7.73 12.72
N PRO A 80 -21.72 -8.97 13.17
CA PRO A 80 -23.00 -9.39 13.75
C PRO A 80 -23.21 -8.84 15.17
N GLY A 81 -22.16 -8.34 15.82
CA GLY A 81 -22.22 -7.72 17.15
C GLY A 81 -22.65 -6.26 17.12
N LEU A 82 -22.74 -5.64 15.94
CA LEU A 82 -23.19 -4.26 15.77
C LEU A 82 -24.60 -4.22 15.19
N ASP A 83 -25.46 -3.44 15.84
CA ASP A 83 -26.74 -3.02 15.28
C ASP A 83 -26.51 -2.01 14.13
N PRO A 84 -27.54 -1.68 13.32
CA PRO A 84 -27.37 -0.78 12.17
C PRO A 84 -26.76 0.59 12.53
N LEU A 85 -27.15 1.16 13.67
CA LEU A 85 -26.58 2.43 14.13
C LEU A 85 -25.15 2.26 14.65
N GLY A 86 -24.82 1.15 15.31
CA GLY A 86 -23.47 0.79 15.72
C GLY A 86 -22.52 0.69 14.53
N ARG A 87 -22.96 0.06 13.42
CA ARG A 87 -22.19 0.00 12.16
C ARG A 87 -21.94 1.39 11.59
N LEU A 88 -22.96 2.24 11.52
CA LEU A 88 -22.82 3.62 11.04
C LEU A 88 -21.83 4.42 11.90
N ASN A 89 -21.95 4.33 13.23
CA ASN A 89 -21.04 5.01 14.16
C ASN A 89 -19.60 4.52 14.00
N ALA A 90 -19.39 3.22 13.83
CA ALA A 90 -18.07 2.63 13.60
C ALA A 90 -17.45 3.10 12.27
N LEU A 91 -18.23 3.20 11.19
CA LEU A 91 -17.77 3.75 9.90
C LEU A 91 -17.35 5.22 10.03
N LEU A 92 -18.16 6.03 10.73
CA LEU A 92 -17.85 7.45 10.98
C LEU A 92 -16.63 7.63 11.91
N ALA A 93 -16.33 6.66 12.77
CA ALA A 93 -15.12 6.67 13.59
C ALA A 93 -13.87 6.29 12.77
N GLN A 94 -13.99 5.27 11.91
CA GLN A 94 -12.89 4.80 11.05
C GLN A 94 -12.44 5.88 10.05
N SER A 95 -13.37 6.66 9.50
CA SER A 95 -13.04 7.75 8.57
C SER A 95 -12.19 8.87 9.20
N ARG A 96 -12.26 9.05 10.53
CA ARG A 96 -11.42 10.04 11.24
C ARG A 96 -9.98 9.60 11.37
N GLN A 97 -9.74 8.29 11.46
CA GLN A 97 -8.39 7.71 11.55
C GLN A 97 -7.71 7.61 10.19
N ALA A 98 -8.47 7.63 9.10
CA ALA A 98 -7.97 7.58 7.73
C ALA A 98 -7.40 8.92 7.21
N LYS A 99 -7.37 9.99 8.03
CA LYS A 99 -6.71 11.25 7.63
C LYS A 99 -5.21 10.99 7.50
N VAL A 100 -4.76 10.99 6.24
CA VAL A 100 -3.35 10.93 5.85
C VAL A 100 -2.61 12.08 6.56
N GLU A 101 -1.64 11.71 7.41
CA GLU A 101 -0.67 12.66 7.94
C GLU A 101 0.09 13.25 6.73
N THR A 102 -0.12 14.54 6.49
CA THR A 102 0.59 15.33 5.49
C THR A 102 1.89 15.88 6.05
#